data_AF-A0A2D9EXY8-F1
#
_entry.id   AF-A0A2D9EXY8-F1
#
_cell.length_a   1.000
_cell.length_b   1.000
_cell.length_c   1.000
_cell.angle_alpha   90.00
_cell.angle_beta   90.00
_cell.angle_gamma   90.00
#
_symmetry.space_group_name_H-M   'P 1'
#
loop_
_entity.id
_entity.type
_entity.pdbx_description
1 polymer ?
#
loop_
_entity_poly.entity_id
_entity_poly.type
_entity_poly.pdbx_seq_one_letter_code
_entity_poly.pdbx_strand_id
1 'polypeptide(L)' 'EGVSTYVLDAQGEGMETIAKNGPLGFVLSDHQSFTEAENQLNTSLTKISLGNQWLQGHACITIVQHTLDN' A
#
# COMPACT_ATOMS: atom_id res chain seq x y z
N GLU A 1 -3.83 13.99 -12.33
CA GLU A 1 -4.09 12.80 -13.17
C GLU A 1 -2.78 12.08 -13.42
N GLY A 2 -2.77 10.74 -13.42
CA GLY A 2 -1.56 9.95 -13.67
C GLY A 2 -0.80 9.43 -12.44
N VAL A 3 -1.40 9.42 -11.25
CA VAL A 3 -0.84 8.74 -10.07
C VAL A 3 -1.50 7.36 -9.93
N SER A 4 -0.70 6.30 -9.89
CA SER A 4 -1.20 4.95 -9.57
C SER A 4 -1.29 4.79 -8.07
N THR A 5 -2.50 4.61 -7.55
CA THR A 5 -2.76 4.54 -6.10
C THR A 5 -2.92 3.10 -5.64
N TYR A 6 -2.21 2.75 -4.58
CA TYR A 6 -2.21 1.42 -3.96
C TYR A 6 -2.59 1.52 -2.49
N VAL A 7 -3.24 0.49 -1.96
CA VAL A 7 -3.61 0.41 -0.54
C VAL A 7 -2.69 -0.59 0.14
N LEU A 8 -2.04 -0.18 1.23
CA LEU A 8 -1.18 -1.06 2.00
C LEU A 8 -2.04 -1.97 2.88
N ASP A 9 -1.99 -3.28 2.60
CA ASP A 9 -2.78 -4.31 3.26
C ASP A 9 -1.96 -5.60 3.32
N ALA A 10 -1.87 -6.23 4.49
CA ALA A 10 -1.09 -7.45 4.67
C ALA A 10 -1.61 -8.63 3.82
N GLN A 11 -2.88 -8.60 3.42
CA GLN A 11 -3.51 -9.58 2.52
C GLN A 11 -3.43 -9.18 1.04
N GLY A 12 -2.73 -8.09 0.71
CA GLY A 12 -2.50 -7.62 -0.64
C GLY A 12 -1.47 -8.44 -1.42
N GLU A 13 -1.29 -8.09 -2.69
CA GLU A 13 -0.27 -8.68 -3.56
C GLU A 13 1.14 -8.19 -3.16
N GLY A 14 2.19 -8.92 -3.55
CA GLY A 14 3.56 -8.48 -3.27
C GLY A 14 3.92 -7.15 -3.94
N MET A 15 4.76 -6.34 -3.31
CA MET A 15 5.24 -5.06 -3.88
C MET A 15 5.88 -5.20 -5.27
N GLU A 16 6.37 -6.39 -5.64
CA GLU A 16 6.92 -6.68 -6.96
C GLU A 16 5.91 -6.55 -8.11
N THR A 17 4.60 -6.55 -7.82
CA THR A 17 3.54 -6.39 -8.83
C THR A 17 3.29 -4.94 -9.23
N ILE A 18 3.87 -3.97 -8.49
CA ILE A 18 3.68 -2.55 -8.76
C ILE A 18 4.45 -2.14 -10.03
N ALA A 19 3.71 -1.61 -11.02
CA ALA A 19 4.30 -1.01 -12.19
C ALA A 19 4.94 0.35 -11.85
N LYS A 20 6.27 0.44 -11.87
CA LYS A 20 7.04 1.66 -11.60
C LYS A 20 7.04 2.68 -12.76
N ASN A 21 5.94 2.77 -13.51
CA ASN A 21 5.87 3.53 -14.77
C ASN A 21 5.41 4.99 -14.60
N GLY A 22 5.46 5.54 -13.39
CA GLY A 22 5.01 6.91 -13.12
C GLY A 22 4.89 7.23 -11.63
N PRO A 23 4.24 8.36 -11.29
CA PRO A 23 3.95 8.74 -9.92
C PRO A 23 3.13 7.65 -9.20
N LEU A 24 3.57 7.25 -8.01
CA LEU A 24 2.90 6.24 -7.18
C LEU A 24 2.33 6.90 -5.93
N GLY A 25 1.12 6.51 -5.55
CA GLY A 25 0.45 6.91 -4.32
C GLY A 25 0.19 5.69 -3.45
N PHE A 26 0.42 5.81 -2.15
CA PHE A 26 0.16 4.74 -1.19
C PHE A 26 -0.79 5.23 -0.11
N VAL A 27 -1.84 4.45 0.14
CA VAL A 27 -2.80 4.68 1.21
C VAL A 27 -2.46 3.74 2.36
N LEU A 28 -2.23 4.32 3.53
CA LEU A 28 -1.85 3.61 4.73
C LEU A 28 -2.82 3.99 5.84
N SER A 29 -3.31 2.99 6.57
CA SER A 29 -4.07 3.21 7.78
C SER A 29 -3.12 3.39 8.97
N ASP A 30 -3.52 4.20 9.94
CA ASP A 30 -2.63 4.63 11.02
C ASP A 30 -2.46 3.54 12.11
N HIS A 31 -3.33 3.49 13.11
CA HIS A 31 -3.26 2.52 14.21
C HIS A 31 -4.35 1.44 14.17
N GLN A 32 -5.36 1.62 13.32
CA GLN A 32 -6.45 0.67 13.14
C GLN A 32 -6.59 0.32 11.67
N SER A 33 -6.94 -0.93 11.39
CA SER A 33 -7.31 -1.35 10.05
C SER A 33 -8.47 -0.50 9.51
N PHE A 34 -8.51 -0.30 8.19
CA PHE A 34 -9.65 0.33 7.52
C PHE A 34 -10.97 -0.33 7.95
N THR A 35 -11.97 0.51 8.20
CA THR A 35 -13.34 0.05 8.44
C THR A 35 -13.90 -0.63 7.19
N GLU A 36 -14.99 -1.39 7.32
CA GLU A 36 -15.66 -2.01 6.17
C GLU A 36 -16.12 -0.97 5.13
N ALA A 37 -16.57 0.20 5.58
CA ALA A 37 -16.95 1.30 4.69
C ALA A 37 -15.74 1.84 3.89
N GLU A 38 -14.59 2.02 4.52
CA GLU A 38 -13.36 2.44 3.84
C GLU A 38 -12.84 1.35 2.89
N ASN A 39 -12.94 0.08 3.29
CA ASN A 39 -12.59 -1.04 2.41
C ASN A 39 -13.48 -1.09 1.16
N GLN A 40 -14.77 -0.75 1.27
CA GLN A 40 -15.65 -0.63 0.10
C GLN A 40 -15.21 0.51 -0.83
N LEU A 41 -14.78 1.66 -0.27
CA LEU A 41 -14.22 2.76 -1.07
C LEU A 41 -12.90 2.37 -1.74
N ASN A 42 -12.10 1.55 -1.06
CA ASN A 42 -10.79 1.07 -1.52
C ASN A 42 -10.88 -0.19 -2.40
N THR A 43 -12.07 -0.76 -2.64
CA THR A 43 -12.24 -1.99 -3.41
C THR A 43 -11.77 -1.84 -4.86
N SER A 44 -11.84 -0.63 -5.41
CA SER A 44 -11.36 -0.30 -6.75
C SER A 44 -9.83 -0.13 -6.83
N LEU A 45 -9.14 -0.11 -5.70
CA LEU A 45 -7.69 0.08 -5.61
C LEU A 45 -6.98 -1.25 -5.41
N THR A 46 -5.81 -1.38 -6.04
CA THR A 46 -4.95 -2.55 -5.86
C THR A 46 -4.37 -2.55 -4.44
N LYS A 47 -4.50 -3.67 -3.76
CA LYS A 47 -3.95 -3.89 -2.42
C LYS A 47 -2.55 -4.48 -2.52
N ILE A 48 -1.60 -3.91 -1.78
CA ILE A 48 -0.21 -4.34 -1.76
C ILE A 48 0.23 -4.66 -0.34
N SER A 49 0.90 -5.78 -0.17
CA SER A 49 1.50 -6.24 1.07
C SER A 49 2.99 -5.90 1.13
N LEU A 50 3.41 -5.36 2.26
CA LEU A 50 4.82 -5.15 2.61
C LEU A 50 5.44 -6.35 3.34
N GLY A 51 4.65 -7.40 3.54
CA GLY A 51 5.03 -8.61 4.27
C GLY A 51 3.92 -9.07 5.22
N ASN A 52 4.14 -10.25 5.81
CA ASN A 52 3.16 -10.90 6.69
C ASN A 52 3.10 -10.33 8.12
N GLN A 53 3.91 -9.30 8.44
CA GLN A 53 3.94 -8.71 9.77
C GLN A 53 3.13 -7.41 9.82
N TRP A 54 2.49 -7.19 10.96
CA TRP A 54 1.90 -5.90 11.28
C TRP A 54 3.02 -4.89 11.52
N LEU A 55 3.09 -3.87 10.68
CA LEU A 55 4.14 -2.87 10.69
C LEU A 55 3.55 -1.54 11.16
N GLN A 56 4.29 -0.84 12.02
CA GLN A 56 3.93 0.52 12.39
C GLN A 56 4.03 1.42 11.14
N GLY A 57 3.14 2.41 11.01
CA GLY A 57 3.03 3.17 9.76
C GLY A 57 4.33 3.81 9.26
N HIS A 58 5.24 4.22 10.16
CA HIS A 58 6.58 4.70 9.76
C HIS A 58 7.42 3.63 9.05
N ALA A 59 7.29 2.36 9.45
CA ALA A 59 8.09 1.27 8.93
C ALA A 59 7.63 0.93 7.52
N CYS A 60 6.31 1.01 7.29
CA CYS A 60 5.73 0.89 5.96
C CYS A 60 6.35 1.88 4.97
N ILE A 61 6.51 3.15 5.38
CA ILE A 61 7.09 4.20 4.53
C ILE A 61 8.54 3.85 4.15
N THR A 62 9.35 3.45 5.13
CA THR A 62 10.76 3.08 4.88
C THR A 62 10.87 1.87 3.94
N ILE A 63 10.04 0.85 4.12
CA ILE A 63 10.04 -0.34 3.26
C ILE A 63 9.62 0.03 1.84
N VAL A 64 8.56 0.82 1.68
CA VAL A 64 8.10 1.28 0.36
C VAL A 64 9.21 2.06 -0.33
N GLN A 65 9.81 3.04 0.36
CA GLN A 65 10.89 3.85 -0.21
C GLN A 65 12.08 2.97 -0.62
N HIS A 66 12.52 2.05 0.24
CA HIS A 66 13.63 1.14 -0.06
C HIS A 66 13.33 0.21 -1.25
N THR A 67 12.08 -0.24 -1.37
CA THR A 67 11.65 -1.12 -2.47
C THR A 67 11.55 -0.37 -3.80
N LEU A 68 11.19 0.91 -3.76
CA LEU A 68 11.15 1.75 -4.95
C LEU A 68 12.54 2.21 -5.40
N ASP A 69 13.47 2.41 -4.47
CA ASP A 69 14.85 2.82 -4.73
C ASP A 69 15.71 1.71 -5.39
N ASN A 70 15.37 0.44 -5.16
CA ASN A 70 15.95 -0.72 -5.86
C ASN A 70 15.32 -0.97 -7.23
#